data_AF-A0A660YYD2-F1
#
_entry.id   AF-A0A660YYD2-F1
#
_cell.length_a   1.000
_cell.length_b   1.000
_cell.length_c   1.000
_cell.angle_alpha   90.00
_cell.angle_beta   90.00
_cell.angle_gamma   90.00
#
_symmetry.space_group_name_H-M   'P 1'
#
loop_
_entity.id
_entity.type
_entity.pdbx_description
1 polymer ?
#
loop_
_entity_poly.entity_id
_entity_poly.type
_entity_poly.pdbx_seq_one_letter_code
_entity_poly.pdbx_strand_id
1 'polypeptide(L)' 'MKFKIILFAITIQIFLFVPISFSQQVYGLKLDTVKAQKFDMGKMWTFENPPLDYFEKEYNFRPTKEWLEKVRISALRLG' A
#
# COMPACT_ATOMS: atom_id res chain seq x y z
N MET A 1 -51.30 -13.03 8.34
CA MET A 1 -50.44 -13.15 7.14
C MET A 1 -49.71 -11.85 6.81
N LYS A 2 -50.42 -10.72 6.68
CA LYS A 2 -49.84 -9.39 6.36
C LYS A 2 -48.76 -8.91 7.36
N PHE A 3 -48.95 -9.15 8.66
CA PHE A 3 -47.98 -8.77 9.70
C PHE A 3 -46.61 -9.46 9.54
N LYS A 4 -46.58 -10.76 9.19
CA LYS A 4 -45.33 -11.50 8.98
C LYS A 4 -44.59 -11.03 7.72
N ILE A 5 -45.32 -10.62 6.69
CA ILE A 5 -44.75 -10.08 5.45
C ILE A 5 -44.11 -8.71 5.71
N ILE A 6 -44.76 -7.85 6.50
CA ILE A 6 -44.21 -6.54 6.90
C ILE A 6 -42.94 -6.73 7.73
N LEU A 7 -42.95 -7.64 8.70
CA LEU A 7 -41.77 -7.93 9.51
C LEU A 7 -40.60 -8.43 8.65
N PHE A 8 -40.87 -9.32 7.69
CA PHE A 8 -39.87 -9.85 6.77
C PHE A 8 -39.27 -8.77 5.87
N ALA A 9 -40.12 -7.88 5.33
CA ALA A 9 -39.68 -6.74 4.52
C ALA A 9 -38.78 -5.78 5.31
N ILE A 10 -39.09 -5.52 6.59
CA ILE A 10 -38.26 -4.70 7.47
C ILE A 10 -36.89 -5.36 7.71
N THR A 11 -36.84 -6.67 7.97
CA THR A 11 -35.56 -7.38 8.12
C THR A 11 -34.70 -7.34 6.86
N ILE A 12 -35.31 -7.46 5.67
CA ILE A 12 -34.60 -7.33 4.39
C ILE A 12 -34.09 -5.90 4.22
N GLN A 13 -34.92 -4.89 4.51
CA GLN A 13 -34.53 -3.49 4.41
C GLN A 13 -33.32 -3.18 5.31
N ILE A 14 -33.32 -3.69 6.54
CA ILE A 14 -32.20 -3.53 7.47
C ILE A 14 -30.95 -4.23 6.92
N PHE A 15 -31.07 -5.48 6.48
CA PHE A 15 -29.96 -6.25 5.92
C PHE A 15 -29.33 -5.57 4.70
N LEU A 16 -30.14 -4.94 3.84
CA LEU A 16 -29.67 -4.20 2.67
C LEU A 16 -29.02 -2.85 3.02
N PHE A 17 -29.33 -2.24 4.17
CA PHE A 17 -28.78 -0.95 4.60
C PHE A 17 -27.52 -1.04 5.48
N VAL A 18 -27.25 -2.17 6.14
CA VAL A 18 -26.04 -2.37 6.95
C VAL A 18 -24.71 -2.13 6.19
N PRO A 19 -24.51 -2.64 4.95
CA PRO A 19 -23.20 -2.53 4.29
C PRO A 19 -22.83 -1.10 3.88
N ILE A 20 -23.82 -0.21 3.68
CA ILE A 20 -23.58 1.18 3.26
C ILE A 20 -22.89 1.96 4.38
N SER A 21 -23.29 1.72 5.63
CA SER A 21 -22.73 2.41 6.81
C SER A 21 -21.29 2.01 7.13
N PHE A 22 -20.84 0.84 6.66
CA PHE A 22 -19.47 0.35 6.88
C PHE A 22 -18.49 0.75 5.78
N SER A 23 -18.96 1.30 4.66
CA SER A 23 -18.11 1.63 3.50
C SER A 23 -17.19 2.84 3.70
N GLN A 24 -17.42 3.66 4.74
CA GLN A 24 -16.69 4.91 4.99
C GLN A 24 -15.90 4.94 6.31
N GLN A 25 -15.46 3.79 6.83
CA GLN A 25 -14.58 3.80 7.99
C GLN A 25 -13.14 4.13 7.56
N VAL A 26 -12.84 5.43 7.38
CA VAL A 26 -11.46 5.92 7.46
C VAL A 26 -10.95 5.52 8.83
N TYR A 27 -9.92 4.66 8.89
CA TYR A 27 -9.43 3.91 10.07
C TYR A 27 -8.92 4.77 11.25
N GLY A 28 -9.67 5.76 11.73
CA GLY A 28 -9.27 6.63 12.85
C GLY A 28 -7.95 7.40 12.62
N LEU A 29 -7.47 7.45 11.38
CA LEU A 29 -6.20 8.08 11.02
C LEU A 29 -6.36 9.60 11.03
N LYS A 30 -5.65 10.28 11.94
CA LYS A 30 -5.57 11.75 12.00
C LYS A 30 -4.60 12.26 10.94
N LEU A 31 -5.08 12.43 9.71
CA LEU A 31 -4.28 12.86 8.56
C LEU A 31 -3.54 14.18 8.80
N ASP A 32 -4.13 15.09 9.57
CA ASP A 32 -3.58 16.40 9.92
C ASP A 32 -2.30 16.33 10.78
N THR A 33 -2.03 15.17 11.38
CA THR A 33 -0.85 14.91 12.22
C THR A 33 0.22 14.08 11.52
N VAL A 34 -0.08 13.53 10.34
CA VAL A 34 0.85 12.72 9.57
C VAL A 34 1.94 13.62 9.01
N LYS A 35 3.20 13.30 9.30
CA LYS A 35 4.37 14.00 8.76
C LYS A 35 4.99 13.14 7.68
N ALA A 36 5.47 13.79 6.62
CA ALA A 36 6.20 13.12 5.56
C ALA A 36 7.45 12.43 6.13
N GLN A 37 7.58 11.13 5.91
CA GLN A 37 8.78 10.36 6.22
C GLN A 37 9.69 10.29 4.99
N LYS A 38 10.96 9.93 5.24
CA LYS A 38 12.03 9.91 4.22
C LYS A 38 11.69 9.09 2.97
N PHE A 39 10.83 8.07 3.08
CA PHE A 39 10.51 7.13 2.00
C PHE A 39 9.02 7.04 1.66
N ASP A 40 8.22 8.03 2.03
CA ASP A 40 6.76 8.03 1.75
C ASP A 40 6.46 8.01 0.25
N MET A 41 7.36 8.57 -0.56
CA MET A 41 7.27 8.54 -2.03
C MET A 41 7.97 7.31 -2.64
N GLY A 42 8.32 6.32 -1.81
CA GLY A 42 9.04 5.12 -2.21
C GLY A 42 10.56 5.28 -2.26
N LYS A 43 11.21 4.23 -2.77
CA LYS A 43 12.68 4.11 -2.92
C LYS A 43 13.00 3.96 -4.40
N MET A 44 13.10 5.08 -5.10
CA MET A 44 13.58 5.13 -6.49
C MET A 44 15.04 5.57 -6.48
N TRP A 45 15.93 4.69 -6.94
CA TRP A 45 17.35 4.98 -7.03
C TRP A 45 17.85 4.66 -8.43
N THR A 46 18.86 5.40 -8.87
CA THR A 46 19.47 5.17 -10.17
C THR A 46 20.57 4.11 -10.06
N PHE A 47 20.92 3.49 -11.18
CA PHE A 47 21.98 2.48 -11.21
C PHE A 47 23.38 3.09 -11.07
N GLU A 48 23.54 4.38 -11.40
CA GLU A 48 24.80 5.11 -11.34
C GLU A 48 25.18 5.48 -9.90
N ASN A 49 24.19 5.79 -9.06
CA ASN A 49 24.43 6.18 -7.67
C ASN A 49 23.43 5.52 -6.69
N PRO A 50 23.50 4.19 -6.51
CA PRO A 50 22.67 3.49 -5.53
C PRO A 50 23.12 3.81 -4.10
N PRO A 51 22.20 3.82 -3.11
CA PRO A 51 22.54 4.16 -1.73
C PRO A 51 23.15 2.96 -0.98
N LEU A 52 24.45 2.71 -1.21
CA LEU A 52 25.17 1.57 -0.66
C LEU A 52 25.11 1.48 0.87
N ASP A 53 25.24 2.62 1.55
CA ASP A 53 25.18 2.66 3.02
C ASP A 53 23.81 2.25 3.56
N TYR A 54 22.74 2.57 2.81
CA TYR A 54 21.39 2.12 3.17
C TYR A 54 21.25 0.61 2.97
N PHE A 55 21.78 0.06 1.87
CA PHE A 55 21.74 -1.38 1.62
C PHE A 55 22.49 -2.19 2.66
N GLU A 56 23.66 -1.72 3.05
CA GLU A 56 24.46 -2.37 4.09
C GLU A 56 23.72 -2.33 5.43
N LYS A 57 23.14 -1.18 5.80
CA LYS A 57 22.43 -1.06 7.07
C LYS A 57 21.14 -1.89 7.12
N GLU A 58 20.34 -1.85 6.06
CA GLU A 58 19.01 -2.46 6.04
C GLU A 58 19.05 -3.96 5.73
N TYR A 59 19.98 -4.37 4.85
CA TYR A 59 20.02 -5.71 4.28
C TYR A 59 21.33 -6.45 4.57
N ASN A 60 22.26 -5.85 5.32
CA ASN A 60 23.60 -6.40 5.55
C ASN A 60 24.31 -6.80 4.24
N PHE A 61 24.06 -6.03 3.18
CA PHE A 61 24.53 -6.30 1.84
C PHE A 61 25.11 -5.04 1.21
N ARG A 62 26.41 -5.08 0.88
CA ARG A 62 27.08 -4.02 0.13
C ARG A 62 27.51 -4.59 -1.23
N PRO A 63 26.77 -4.31 -2.32
CA PRO A 63 27.12 -4.82 -3.63
C PRO A 63 28.43 -4.21 -4.12
N THR A 64 29.24 -5.00 -4.83
CA THR A 64 30.44 -4.49 -5.50
C THR A 64 30.07 -3.73 -6.77
N LYS A 65 31.02 -2.97 -7.32
CA LYS A 65 30.84 -2.25 -8.58
C LYS A 65 30.53 -3.20 -9.74
N GLU A 66 31.19 -4.35 -9.78
CA GLU A 66 31.00 -5.40 -10.80
C GLU A 66 29.62 -6.02 -10.70
N TRP A 67 29.11 -6.23 -9.48
CA TRP A 67 27.76 -6.73 -9.27
C TRP A 67 26.71 -5.74 -9.78
N LEU A 68 26.86 -4.45 -9.46
CA LEU A 68 25.96 -3.39 -9.92
C LEU A 68 25.95 -3.25 -11.44
N GLU A 69 27.13 -3.33 -12.07
CA GLU A 69 27.29 -3.35 -13.52
C GLU A 69 26.47 -4.47 -14.15
N LYS A 70 26.64 -5.69 -13.64
CA LYS A 70 25.93 -6.88 -14.14
C LYS A 70 24.42 -6.74 -14.00
N VAL A 71 23.93 -6.21 -12.88
CA VAL A 71 22.49 -6.01 -12.68
C VAL A 71 21.94 -4.96 -13.64
N ARG A 72 22.66 -3.86 -13.87
CA ARG A 72 22.24 -2.79 -14.79
C ARG A 72 22.04 -3.30 -16.22
N ILE A 73 22.98 -4.12 -16.72
CA ILE A 73 22.88 -4.70 -18.07
C ILE A 73 21.88 -5.85 -18.17
N SER A 74 21.46 -6.42 -17.04
CA SER A 74 20.47 -7.50 -16.99
C SER A 74 19.02 -6.99 -17.03
N ALA A 75 18.81 -5.67 -16.89
CA ALA A 75 17.48 -5.08 -16.94
C ALA A 75 16.96 -5.04 -18.38
N LEU A 76 15.90 -5.80 -18.67
CA LEU A 76 15.24 -5.80 -19.98
C LEU A 76 14.59 -4.43 -20.21
N ARG A 77 14.97 -3.77 -21.31
CA ARG A 77 14.34 -2.53 -21.75
C ARG A 77 13.23 -2.87 -22.74
N LEU A 78 11.99 -2.81 -22.26
CA LEU A 78 10.80 -2.86 -23.10
C LEU A 78 10.46 -1.43 -23.51
N GLY A 79 10.53 -1.14 -24.81
CA GLY A 79 10.20 0.15 -25.42
C GLY A 79 9.10 -0.02 -26.44
#